data_AF-A0AAW0SIY4-F1
#
_entry.id   AF-A0AAW0SIY4-F1
#
_cell.length_a   1.000
_cell.length_b   1.000
_cell.length_c   1.000
_cell.angle_alpha   90.00
_cell.angle_beta   90.00
_cell.angle_gamma   90.00
#
_symmetry.space_group_name_H-M   'P 1'
#
loop_
_entity.id
_entity.type
_entity.pdbx_description
1 polymer ?
#
loop_
_entity_poly.entity_id
_entity_poly.type
_entity_poly.pdbx_seq_one_letter_code
_entity_poly.pdbx_strand_id
1 'polypeptide(L)'
;MPQALFIQLPRVSARAARLLIGWERLGLGFASYSGALLKIPQYFSVVEVFPSLLHGDLWSGSAAEMADGPVIFDPAPFYGHHEYDLAIAAMFGGFSQQFWDEYHALIPKTAGWNN
;
A
#
# COMPACT_ATOMS: atom_id res chain seq x y z
N MET A 1 -28.72 -8.79 27.59
CA MET A 1 -28.30 -9.54 26.39
C MET A 1 -28.73 -8.74 25.17
N PRO A 2 -27.78 -8.29 24.34
CA PRO A 2 -27.93 -8.59 22.91
C PRO A 2 -26.66 -9.28 22.39
N GLN A 3 -26.91 -10.33 21.63
CA GLN A 3 -25.94 -11.06 20.82
C GLN A 3 -25.78 -10.36 19.47
N ALA A 4 -24.64 -10.65 18.81
CA ALA A 4 -24.29 -10.36 17.41
C ALA A 4 -23.77 -8.95 17.08
N LEU A 5 -22.44 -8.83 16.99
CA LEU A 5 -21.74 -8.54 15.73
C LEU A 5 -20.21 -8.77 15.92
N PHE A 6 -19.79 -10.01 16.13
CA PHE A 6 -18.38 -10.38 15.97
C PHE A 6 -18.13 -10.51 14.47
N ILE A 7 -17.85 -9.39 13.80
CA ILE A 7 -17.14 -9.42 12.53
C ILE A 7 -15.81 -10.09 12.85
N GLN A 8 -15.57 -11.28 12.28
CA GLN A 8 -14.29 -11.97 12.36
C GLN A 8 -13.24 -11.11 11.64
N LEU A 9 -12.68 -10.14 12.37
CA LEU A 9 -11.46 -9.48 11.95
C LEU A 9 -10.36 -10.55 11.91
N PRO A 10 -9.53 -10.62 10.85
CA PRO A 10 -8.38 -11.52 10.82
C PRO A 10 -7.56 -11.26 12.08
N ARG A 11 -7.04 -12.32 12.71
CA ARG A 11 -6.39 -12.33 14.03
C ARG A 11 -5.38 -11.18 14.20
N VAL A 12 -5.87 -10.00 14.59
CA VAL A 12 -5.03 -8.87 14.93
C VAL A 12 -4.47 -9.15 16.32
N SER A 13 -3.16 -9.01 16.48
CA SER A 13 -2.52 -9.27 17.78
C SER A 13 -3.17 -8.42 18.89
N ALA A 14 -3.13 -8.89 20.14
CA ALA A 14 -3.66 -8.14 21.28
C ALA A 14 -3.05 -6.73 21.42
N ARG A 15 -1.85 -6.50 20.85
CA ARG A 15 -1.23 -5.17 20.74
C ARG A 15 -1.94 -4.26 19.73
N ALA A 16 -2.28 -4.79 18.56
CA ALA A 16 -3.04 -4.03 17.56
C ALA A 16 -4.47 -3.72 18.04
N ALA A 17 -5.12 -4.66 18.75
CA ALA A 17 -6.42 -4.42 19.38
C ALA A 17 -6.38 -3.27 20.41
N ARG A 18 -5.27 -3.10 21.15
CA ARG A 18 -5.11 -1.99 22.11
C ARG A 18 -4.91 -0.63 21.44
N LEU A 19 -4.23 -0.58 20.29
CA LEU A 19 -4.12 0.63 19.49
C LEU A 19 -5.48 1.05 18.91
N LEU A 20 -6.29 0.09 18.47
CA LEU A 20 -7.63 0.33 17.93
C LEU A 20 -8.59 0.91 18.98
N ILE A 21 -8.57 0.43 20.23
CA ILE A 21 -9.39 0.97 21.33
C ILE A 21 -8.97 2.41 21.70
N GLY A 22 -7.71 2.78 21.49
CA GLY A 22 -7.21 4.14 21.73
C GLY A 22 -7.81 5.18 20.77
N TRP A 23 -8.05 4.81 19.51
CA TRP A 23 -8.55 5.73 18.47
C TRP A 23 -10.05 6.05 18.59
N GLU A 24 -10.88 5.11 19.04
CA GLU A 24 -12.30 5.40 19.31
C GLU A 24 -12.47 6.43 20.43
N ARG A 25 -11.58 6.41 21.44
CA ARG A 25 -11.58 7.40 22.54
C ARG A 25 -11.18 8.80 22.08
N LEU A 26 -10.51 8.92 20.93
CA LEU A 26 -10.09 10.19 20.34
C LEU A 26 -11.16 10.78 19.40
N GLY A 27 -12.33 10.15 19.25
CA GLY A 27 -13.39 10.62 18.35
C GLY A 27 -13.06 10.49 16.85
N LEU A 28 -11.95 9.82 16.52
CA LEU A 28 -11.55 9.52 15.15
C LEU A 28 -12.30 8.26 14.71
N GLY A 29 -13.56 8.44 14.30
CA GLY A 29 -14.49 7.35 14.01
C GLY A 29 -13.99 6.38 12.94
N PHE A 30 -13.75 5.13 13.33
CA PHE A 30 -13.43 4.02 12.42
C PHE A 30 -14.62 3.53 11.59
N ALA A 31 -15.85 3.92 11.98
CA ALA A 31 -17.09 3.42 11.39
C ALA A 31 -17.23 3.70 9.88
N SER A 32 -16.48 4.67 9.35
CA SER A 32 -16.49 5.00 7.91
C SER A 32 -15.55 4.14 7.06
N TYR A 33 -14.48 3.57 7.65
CA TYR A 33 -13.43 2.85 6.90
C TYR A 33 -13.73 1.36 6.73
N SER A 34 -14.57 0.77 7.57
CA SER A 34 -14.84 -0.68 7.59
C SER A 34 -15.38 -1.19 6.25
N GLY A 35 -16.29 -0.44 5.60
CA GLY A 35 -16.89 -0.83 4.32
C GLY A 35 -15.89 -0.85 3.15
N ALA A 36 -14.91 0.05 3.15
CA ALA A 36 -13.85 0.08 2.13
C ALA A 36 -12.82 -1.02 2.36
N LEU A 37 -12.41 -1.25 3.62
CA LEU A 37 -11.46 -2.29 3.98
C LEU A 37 -11.98 -3.70 3.66
N LEU A 38 -13.27 -3.95 3.83
CA LEU A 38 -13.91 -5.23 3.49
C LEU A 38 -13.88 -5.55 1.98
N LYS A 39 -13.74 -4.52 1.14
CA LYS A 39 -13.66 -4.67 -0.32
C LYS A 39 -12.25 -4.94 -0.82
N ILE A 40 -11.21 -4.65 -0.03
CA ILE A 40 -9.81 -4.78 -0.48
C ILE A 40 -9.49 -6.18 -1.04
N PRO A 41 -9.83 -7.29 -0.36
CA PRO A 41 -9.49 -8.63 -0.86
C PRO A 41 -10.07 -8.93 -2.25
N GLN A 42 -11.20 -8.31 -2.62
CA GLN A 42 -11.85 -8.57 -3.90
C GLN A 42 -11.01 -8.05 -5.08
N TYR A 43 -10.23 -6.97 -4.90
CA TYR A 43 -9.38 -6.40 -5.95
C TYR A 43 -8.15 -7.28 -6.25
N PHE A 44 -7.73 -8.10 -5.30
CA PHE A 44 -6.60 -9.01 -5.45
C PHE A 44 -7.02 -10.46 -5.74
N SER A 45 -8.33 -10.73 -5.89
CA SER A 45 -8.86 -12.09 -6.08
C SER A 45 -8.44 -12.74 -7.42
N VAL A 46 -8.01 -11.93 -8.38
CA VAL A 46 -7.59 -12.34 -9.72
C VAL A 46 -6.09 -12.15 -9.96
N VAL A 47 -5.34 -11.80 -8.92
CA VAL A 47 -3.92 -11.46 -8.97
C VAL A 47 -3.14 -12.36 -8.02
N GLU A 48 -2.07 -12.97 -8.52
CA GLU A 48 -1.09 -13.63 -7.66
C GLU A 48 -0.06 -12.60 -7.16
N VAL A 49 0.09 -12.50 -5.84
CA VAL A 49 0.96 -11.51 -5.21
C VAL A 49 2.24 -12.16 -4.71
N PHE A 50 3.37 -11.74 -5.28
CA PHE A 50 4.69 -12.15 -4.81
C PHE A 50 5.29 -11.09 -3.87
N PRO A 51 5.75 -11.47 -2.66
CA PRO A 51 6.40 -10.53 -1.76
C PRO A 51 7.67 -9.94 -2.37
N SER A 52 7.65 -8.64 -2.63
CA SER A 52 8.78 -7.87 -3.12
C SER A 52 9.31 -6.98 -2.01
N LEU A 53 10.61 -6.74 -1.95
CA LEU A 53 11.18 -5.72 -1.07
C LEU A 53 10.80 -4.34 -1.62
N LEU A 54 10.10 -3.56 -0.81
CA LEU A 54 9.60 -2.23 -1.18
C LEU A 54 10.43 -1.13 -0.50
N HIS A 55 10.53 0.02 -1.16
CA HIS A 55 10.98 1.27 -0.55
C HIS A 55 9.98 1.74 0.52
N GLY A 56 8.68 1.65 0.22
CA GLY A 56 7.57 1.92 1.14
C GLY A 56 7.16 3.38 1.25
N ASP A 57 7.94 4.29 0.67
CA ASP A 57 7.63 5.72 0.54
C ASP A 57 8.21 6.29 -0.77
N LEU A 58 8.07 5.56 -1.89
CA LEU A 58 8.71 5.95 -3.15
C LEU A 58 7.88 7.02 -3.90
N TRP A 59 8.32 8.27 -3.85
CA TRP A 59 7.74 9.37 -4.65
C TRP A 59 8.83 10.29 -5.20
N SER A 60 8.45 11.26 -6.04
CA SER A 60 9.39 12.17 -6.70
C SER A 60 10.26 12.97 -5.71
N GLY A 61 9.80 13.19 -4.48
CA GLY A 61 10.56 13.85 -3.42
C GLY A 61 11.54 12.94 -2.67
N SER A 62 11.45 11.62 -2.84
CA SER A 62 12.33 10.62 -2.21
C SER A 62 13.35 10.03 -3.20
N ALA A 63 13.50 10.66 -4.37
CA ALA A 63 14.40 10.24 -5.43
C ALA A 63 15.10 11.45 -6.06
N ALA A 64 16.34 11.26 -6.50
CA ALA A 64 17.11 12.29 -7.20
C ALA A 64 18.04 11.67 -8.25
N GLU A 65 18.40 12.45 -9.25
CA GLU A 65 19.43 12.09 -10.21
C GLU A 65 20.77 12.68 -9.77
N MET A 66 21.79 11.84 -9.63
CA MET A 66 23.17 12.23 -9.32
C MET A 66 24.09 11.95 -10.50
N ALA A 67 25.34 12.42 -10.43
CA ALA A 67 26.32 12.26 -11.52
C ALA A 67 26.65 10.78 -11.83
N ASP A 68 26.47 9.90 -10.84
CA ASP A 68 26.70 8.45 -10.91
C ASP A 68 25.41 7.64 -11.12
N GLY A 69 24.26 8.30 -11.23
CA GLY A 69 22.96 7.69 -11.53
C GLY A 69 21.87 8.05 -10.52
N PRO A 70 20.71 7.37 -10.60
CA PRO A 70 19.58 7.65 -9.73
C PRO A 70 19.84 7.16 -8.30
N VAL A 71 19.43 7.97 -7.33
CA VAL A 71 19.43 7.64 -5.90
C VAL A 71 18.02 7.72 -5.32
N ILE A 72 17.73 6.84 -4.37
CA ILE A 72 16.51 6.83 -3.57
C ILE A 72 16.86 6.96 -2.10
N PHE A 73 16.05 7.67 -1.33
CA PHE A 73 16.32 7.98 0.08
C PHE A 73 15.02 8.04 0.90
N ASP A 74 15.17 8.08 2.23
CA ASP A 74 14.08 8.04 3.21
C ASP A 74 13.17 6.80 3.09
N PRO A 75 13.71 5.57 3.15
CA PRO A 75 12.91 4.36 3.00
C PRO A 75 12.07 4.05 4.24
N ALA A 76 10.89 3.48 4.00
CA ALA A 76 10.01 2.85 4.99
C ALA A 76 9.79 1.36 4.64
N PRO A 77 10.85 0.53 4.65
CA PRO A 77 10.86 -0.72 3.91
C PRO A 77 10.00 -1.82 4.54
N PHE A 78 9.33 -2.58 3.68
CA PHE A 78 8.61 -3.80 4.05
C PHE A 78 8.48 -4.73 2.83
N TYR A 79 8.00 -5.96 3.05
CA TYR A 79 7.66 -6.88 1.97
C TYR A 79 6.19 -6.77 1.60
N GLY A 80 5.89 -6.55 0.32
CA GLY A 80 4.52 -6.39 -0.16
C GLY A 80 4.39 -6.56 -1.67
N HIS A 81 3.25 -6.14 -2.22
CA HIS A 81 3.02 -6.13 -3.67
C HIS A 81 3.87 -5.03 -4.31
N HIS A 82 4.61 -5.33 -5.37
CA HIS A 82 5.51 -4.37 -6.05
C HIS A 82 4.80 -3.09 -6.51
N GLU A 83 3.56 -3.19 -6.98
CA GLU A 83 2.70 -2.03 -7.33
C GLU A 83 2.39 -1.07 -6.17
N TYR A 84 2.71 -1.41 -4.91
CA TYR A 84 2.58 -0.48 -3.79
C TYR A 84 3.48 0.76 -3.98
N ASP A 85 4.76 0.55 -4.30
CA ASP A 85 5.69 1.66 -4.55
C ASP A 85 5.29 2.43 -5.81
N LEU A 86 4.77 1.74 -6.83
CA LEU A 86 4.27 2.39 -8.04
C LEU A 86 3.04 3.27 -7.75
N ALA A 87 2.15 2.83 -6.87
CA ALA A 87 0.98 3.61 -6.49
C ALA A 87 1.41 4.92 -5.79
N ILE A 88 2.38 4.87 -4.87
CA ILE A 88 2.93 6.07 -4.21
C ILE A 88 3.64 6.97 -5.25
N ALA A 89 4.43 6.36 -6.12
CA ALA A 89 5.18 7.04 -7.17
C ALA A 89 4.28 7.88 -8.09
N ALA A 90 3.04 7.45 -8.32
CA ALA A 90 2.06 8.16 -9.14
C ALA A 90 1.33 9.31 -8.42
N MET A 91 1.34 9.37 -7.08
CA MET A 91 0.49 10.31 -6.31
C MET A 91 1.01 11.76 -6.29
N PHE A 92 2.32 11.98 -6.38
CA PHE A 92 2.94 13.29 -6.14
C PHE A 92 3.83 13.74 -7.31
N GLY A 93 3.21 14.09 -8.43
CA GLY A 93 3.89 14.59 -9.63
C GLY A 93 4.42 13.50 -10.57
N GLY A 94 4.50 12.25 -10.11
CA GLY A 94 4.88 11.11 -10.95
C GLY A 94 6.37 11.05 -11.26
N PHE A 95 6.80 9.90 -11.78
CA PHE A 95 8.04 9.78 -12.55
C PHE A 95 7.75 9.94 -14.05
N SER A 96 8.80 10.11 -14.86
CA SER A 96 8.69 10.25 -16.31
C SER A 96 8.04 9.02 -16.96
N GLN A 97 7.44 9.18 -18.15
CA GLN A 97 6.90 8.05 -18.91
C GLN A 97 7.96 6.95 -19.15
N GLN A 98 9.22 7.36 -19.37
CA GLN A 98 10.33 6.44 -19.56
C GLN A 98 10.54 5.52 -18.34
N PHE A 99 10.38 6.02 -17.10
CA PHE A 99 10.44 5.17 -15.91
C PHE A 99 9.39 4.07 -15.96
N TRP A 100 8.14 4.42 -16.31
CA TRP A 100 7.03 3.47 -16.38
C TRP A 100 7.24 2.42 -17.48
N ASP A 101 7.71 2.85 -18.65
CA ASP A 101 7.94 1.96 -19.79
C ASP A 101 9.08 0.97 -19.48
N GLU A 102 10.20 1.45 -18.92
CA GLU A 102 11.34 0.59 -18.55
C GLU A 102 11.00 -0.35 -17.39
N TYR A 103 10.25 0.13 -16.39
CA TYR A 103 9.76 -0.74 -15.31
C TYR A 103 8.89 -1.86 -15.86
N HIS A 104 7.93 -1.54 -16.73
CA HIS A 104 7.01 -2.53 -17.28
C HIS A 104 7.60 -3.41 -18.38
N ALA A 105 8.72 -3.04 -18.96
CA ALA A 105 9.53 -3.92 -19.80
C ALA A 105 10.17 -5.06 -18.99
N LEU A 106 10.48 -4.83 -17.70
CA LEU A 106 11.05 -5.82 -16.79
C LEU A 106 9.98 -6.58 -16.00
N ILE A 107 8.96 -5.88 -15.51
CA ILE A 107 7.86 -6.41 -14.70
C ILE A 107 6.53 -6.04 -15.37
N PRO A 108 5.93 -6.97 -16.14
CA PRO A 108 4.68 -6.71 -16.85
C PRO A 108 3.55 -6.25 -15.93
N LYS A 109 2.69 -5.37 -16.45
CA LYS A 109 1.50 -4.87 -15.74
C LYS A 109 0.61 -6.03 -15.31
N THR A 110 0.15 -5.99 -14.06
CA THR A 110 -0.82 -6.94 -13.54
C THR A 110 -2.23 -6.61 -14.02
N ALA A 111 -3.12 -7.60 -14.08
CA ALA A 111 -4.53 -7.37 -14.36
C ALA A 111 -5.14 -6.39 -13.35
N GLY A 112 -5.71 -5.29 -13.85
CA GLY A 112 -6.29 -4.23 -13.03
C GLY A 112 -5.40 -2.99 -12.85
N TRP A 113 -4.13 -3.03 -13.26
CA TRP A 113 -3.27 -1.86 -13.31
C TRP A 113 -3.61 -0.98 -14.52
N ASN A 114 -4.17 0.20 -14.28
CA ASN A 114 -4.49 1.20 -15.30
C ASN A 114 -3.61 2.42 -15.11
N ASN A 115 -2.49 2.46 -15.84
CA ASN A 115 -1.77 3.69 -16.17
C ASN A 115 -1.97 3.96 -17.65
#